data_AF-A0A6J4JDC2-F1
#
_entry.id   AF-A0A6J4JDC2-F1
#
_cell.length_a   1.000
_cell.length_b   1.000
_cell.length_c   1.000
_cell.angle_alpha   90.00
_cell.angle_beta   90.00
_cell.angle_gamma   90.00
#
_symmetry.space_group_name_H-M   'P 1'
#
loop_
_entity.id
_entity.type
_entity.pdbx_description
1 polymer ?
#
loop_
_entity_poly.entity_id
_entity_poly.type
_entity_poly.pdbx_seq_one_letter_code
_entity_poly.pdbx_strand_id
1 'polypeptide(L)'
;MANHPRYQRSLDELFLHVYVYIDDWLEPYQKHLPRHCKQKASISELLTIAVVGELLAQPFESTWYWLVRQRFSDLFPRLPEYSRYHRVLRNAEPLLAALALSVVGQSRLHVIDSKPLPIAKGKRAEWAKLPEAAKGFSTSTSMKY
;
A
#
# COMPACT_ATOMS: atom_id res chain seq x y z
N MET A 1 -24.89 26.18 -6.70
CA MET A 1 -23.47 26.62 -6.69
C MET A 1 -22.58 25.39 -6.60
N ALA A 2 -21.94 24.93 -7.70
CA ALA A 2 -20.86 23.94 -7.68
C ALA A 2 -20.27 23.77 -9.09
N ASN A 3 -19.44 24.71 -9.57
CA ASN A 3 -18.63 24.58 -10.79
C ASN A 3 -17.48 25.61 -10.75
N HIS A 4 -16.67 25.60 -9.70
CA HIS A 4 -15.45 26.42 -9.70
C HIS A 4 -14.30 25.59 -10.32
N PRO A 5 -13.60 26.07 -11.36
CA PRO A 5 -12.52 25.34 -12.05
C PRO A 5 -11.26 25.06 -11.20
N ARG A 6 -11.30 25.32 -9.88
CA ARG A 6 -10.17 25.10 -8.95
C ARG A 6 -10.26 23.73 -8.23
N TYR A 7 -11.26 22.90 -8.52
CA TYR A 7 -11.58 21.72 -7.70
C TYR A 7 -11.95 20.44 -8.45
N GLN A 8 -11.58 20.30 -9.73
CA GLN A 8 -11.47 18.98 -10.36
C GLN A 8 -9.98 18.66 -10.48
N ARG A 9 -9.34 18.22 -9.38
CA ARG A 9 -7.98 17.69 -9.47
C ARG A 9 -8.04 16.38 -10.25
N SER A 10 -7.23 16.27 -11.30
CA SER A 10 -7.07 15.02 -12.02
C SER A 10 -6.32 14.01 -11.15
N LEU A 11 -6.44 12.73 -11.47
CA LEU A 11 -5.67 11.69 -10.78
C LEU A 11 -4.15 11.86 -11.03
N ASP A 12 -3.75 12.40 -12.19
CA ASP A 12 -2.35 12.75 -12.49
C ASP A 12 -1.81 13.81 -11.53
N GLU A 13 -2.60 14.86 -11.26
CA GLU A 13 -2.23 15.88 -10.29
C GLU A 13 -2.09 15.28 -8.89
N LEU A 14 -2.99 14.37 -8.49
CA LEU A 14 -2.89 13.69 -7.21
C LEU A 14 -1.60 12.85 -7.11
N PHE A 15 -1.28 12.08 -8.16
CA PHE A 15 -0.02 11.33 -8.22
C PHE A 15 1.19 12.25 -8.08
N LEU A 16 1.22 13.38 -8.80
CA LEU A 16 2.33 14.32 -8.76
C LEU A 16 2.52 14.92 -7.37
N HIS A 17 1.43 15.40 -6.74
CA HIS A 17 1.51 16.00 -5.41
C HIS A 17 1.96 14.99 -4.35
N VAL A 18 1.40 13.76 -4.39
CA VAL A 18 1.79 12.69 -3.45
C VAL A 18 3.23 12.25 -3.71
N TYR A 19 3.66 12.18 -4.97
CA TYR A 19 5.05 11.86 -5.32
C TYR A 19 6.03 12.86 -4.73
N VAL A 20 5.82 14.16 -4.97
CA VAL A 20 6.70 15.21 -4.46
C VAL A 20 6.75 15.15 -2.93
N TYR A 21 5.60 15.04 -2.27
CA TYR A 21 5.54 14.94 -0.82
C TYR A 21 6.32 13.74 -0.27
N ILE A 22 6.15 12.56 -0.88
CA ILE A 22 6.86 11.35 -0.46
C ILE A 22 8.36 11.44 -0.77
N ASP A 23 8.74 11.98 -1.92
CA ASP A 23 10.14 12.08 -2.33
C ASP A 23 10.93 13.02 -1.41
N ASP A 24 10.36 14.19 -1.10
CA ASP A 24 10.90 15.15 -0.14
C ASP A 24 10.99 14.53 1.26
N TRP A 25 9.93 13.82 1.69
CA TRP A 25 9.92 13.14 2.99
C TRP A 25 10.96 12.01 3.08
N LEU A 26 11.25 11.34 1.96
CA LEU A 26 12.24 10.25 1.90
C LEU A 26 13.68 10.76 1.84
N GLU A 27 13.93 12.04 1.52
CA GLU A 27 15.28 12.62 1.40
C GLU A 27 16.20 12.26 2.59
N PRO A 28 15.77 12.39 3.86
CA PRO A 28 16.60 12.03 5.02
C PRO A 28 16.92 10.53 5.11
N TYR A 29 16.08 9.68 4.53
CA TYR A 29 16.17 8.22 4.62
C TYR A 29 16.93 7.60 3.44
N GLN A 30 17.22 8.35 2.36
CA GLN A 30 17.78 7.83 1.10
C GLN A 30 19.05 6.98 1.22
N LYS A 31 19.85 7.19 2.27
CA LYS A 31 21.08 6.42 2.55
C LYS A 31 20.80 5.04 3.15
N HIS A 32 19.67 4.88 3.81
CA HIS A 32 19.23 3.65 4.49
C HIS A 32 18.23 2.84 3.66
N LEU A 33 17.72 3.42 2.57
CA LEU A 33 16.83 2.73 1.66
C LEU A 33 17.57 1.58 0.96
N PRO A 34 16.96 0.39 0.87
CA PRO A 34 17.55 -0.75 0.17
C PRO A 34 17.71 -0.41 -1.32
N ARG A 35 18.95 -0.22 -1.76
CA ARG A 35 19.28 0.02 -3.17
C ARG A 35 19.56 -1.30 -3.86
N HIS A 36 18.58 -1.81 -4.60
CA HIS A 36 18.83 -2.92 -5.51
C HIS A 36 19.32 -2.40 -6.87
N CYS A 37 20.49 -2.87 -7.31
CA CYS A 37 21.11 -2.50 -8.59
C CYS A 37 20.22 -2.75 -9.84
N LYS A 38 19.14 -3.52 -9.72
CA LYS A 38 18.18 -3.85 -10.80
C LYS A 38 16.74 -3.43 -10.48
N GLN A 39 16.55 -2.48 -9.56
CA GLN A 39 15.22 -1.97 -9.27
C GLN A 39 14.73 -1.10 -10.44
N LYS A 40 13.51 -1.37 -10.93
CA LYS A 40 12.99 -0.69 -12.12
C LYS A 40 12.37 0.67 -11.82
N ALA A 41 11.78 0.84 -10.64
CA ALA A 41 11.13 2.08 -10.15
C ALA A 41 11.70 2.47 -8.78
N SER A 42 11.75 3.77 -8.46
CA SER A 42 12.22 4.29 -7.18
C SER A 42 11.27 3.91 -6.03
N ILE A 43 11.76 3.97 -4.79
CA ILE A 43 10.91 3.72 -3.63
C ILE A 43 9.81 4.79 -3.55
N SER A 44 10.12 6.04 -3.87
CA SER A 44 9.15 7.15 -3.94
C SER A 44 8.01 6.84 -4.90
N GLU A 45 8.31 6.34 -6.12
CA GLU A 45 7.29 5.92 -7.10
C GLU A 45 6.40 4.81 -6.54
N LEU A 46 6.99 3.76 -5.96
CA LEU A 46 6.22 2.61 -5.47
C LEU A 46 5.33 2.97 -4.27
N LEU A 47 5.85 3.76 -3.33
CA LEU A 47 5.09 4.26 -2.19
C LEU A 47 3.98 5.21 -2.63
N THR A 48 4.22 6.05 -3.64
CA THR A 48 3.20 6.93 -4.21
C THR A 48 2.00 6.14 -4.72
N ILE A 49 2.24 5.06 -5.46
CA ILE A 49 1.15 4.20 -5.94
C ILE A 49 0.36 3.60 -4.77
N ALA A 50 1.05 3.11 -3.74
CA ALA A 50 0.39 2.53 -2.57
C ALA A 50 -0.45 3.57 -1.81
N VAL A 51 0.12 4.74 -1.52
CA VAL A 51 -0.53 5.81 -0.76
C VAL A 51 -1.73 6.37 -1.53
N VAL A 52 -1.61 6.61 -2.83
CA VAL A 52 -2.75 7.08 -3.64
C VAL A 52 -3.86 6.02 -3.67
N GLY A 53 -3.52 4.73 -3.75
CA GLY A 53 -4.49 3.65 -3.66
C GLY A 53 -5.27 3.67 -2.34
N GLU A 54 -4.57 3.88 -1.23
CA GLU A 54 -5.17 4.00 0.10
C GLU A 54 -6.05 5.27 0.22
N LEU A 55 -5.56 6.42 -0.26
CA LEU A 55 -6.33 7.69 -0.26
C LEU A 55 -7.63 7.57 -1.06
N LEU A 56 -7.64 6.75 -2.11
CA LEU A 56 -8.82 6.45 -2.93
C LEU A 56 -9.61 5.23 -2.43
N ALA A 57 -9.29 4.71 -1.25
CA ALA A 57 -9.91 3.54 -0.63
C ALA A 57 -10.04 2.34 -1.59
N GLN A 58 -9.01 2.08 -2.40
CA GLN A 58 -9.04 1.02 -3.39
C GLN A 58 -9.09 -0.35 -2.67
N PRO A 59 -10.11 -1.19 -2.94
CA PRO A 59 -10.35 -2.41 -2.18
C PRO A 59 -9.30 -3.50 -2.45
N PHE A 60 -8.65 -3.47 -3.60
CA PHE A 60 -7.70 -4.49 -4.05
C PHE A 60 -6.42 -3.86 -4.58
N GLU A 61 -5.33 -3.98 -3.80
CA GLU A 61 -4.00 -3.45 -4.14
C GLU A 61 -3.51 -3.95 -5.51
N SER A 62 -3.73 -5.22 -5.82
CA SER A 62 -3.31 -5.81 -7.10
C SER A 62 -4.03 -5.19 -8.30
N THR A 63 -5.35 -5.02 -8.19
CA THR A 63 -6.17 -4.44 -9.27
C THR A 63 -5.78 -2.98 -9.48
N TRP A 64 -5.60 -2.25 -8.38
CA TRP A 64 -5.11 -0.88 -8.40
C TRP A 64 -3.74 -0.78 -9.08
N TYR A 65 -2.77 -1.60 -8.68
CA TYR A 65 -1.45 -1.63 -9.27
C TYR A 65 -1.48 -1.86 -10.80
N TRP A 66 -2.28 -2.84 -11.25
CA TRP A 66 -2.41 -3.14 -12.67
C TRP A 66 -3.07 -2.01 -13.45
N LEU A 67 -4.10 -1.37 -12.88
CA LEU A 67 -4.72 -0.19 -13.46
C LEU A 67 -3.68 0.93 -13.63
N VAL A 68 -2.90 1.21 -12.57
CA VAL A 68 -1.87 2.25 -12.62
C VAL A 68 -0.84 1.95 -13.71
N ARG A 69 -0.35 0.71 -13.75
CA ARG A 69 0.62 0.26 -14.74
C ARG A 69 0.11 0.36 -16.18
N GLN A 70 -1.18 0.22 -16.42
CA GLN A 70 -1.78 0.31 -17.76
C GLN A 70 -2.14 1.74 -18.16
N ARG A 71 -2.70 2.53 -17.24
CA ARG A 71 -3.28 3.86 -17.52
C ARG A 71 -2.32 5.02 -17.30
N PHE A 72 -1.31 4.83 -16.45
CA PHE A 72 -0.39 5.89 -16.03
C PHE A 72 1.07 5.49 -16.32
N SER A 73 1.28 4.77 -17.44
CA SER A 73 2.62 4.40 -17.89
C SER A 73 3.51 5.60 -18.20
N ASP A 74 2.91 6.74 -18.55
CA ASP A 74 3.63 7.97 -18.81
C ASP A 74 4.22 8.57 -17.52
N LEU A 75 3.51 8.42 -16.39
CA LEU A 75 3.98 8.85 -15.08
C LEU A 75 4.92 7.83 -14.44
N PHE A 76 4.67 6.53 -14.66
CA PHE A 76 5.42 5.43 -14.07
C PHE A 76 5.95 4.45 -15.14
N PRO A 77 6.95 4.85 -15.94
CA PRO A 77 7.36 4.11 -17.13
C PRO A 77 8.05 2.78 -16.84
N ARG A 78 8.60 2.60 -15.63
CA ARG A 78 9.46 1.46 -15.28
C ARG A 78 8.95 0.68 -14.08
N LEU A 79 7.65 0.43 -13.99
CA LEU A 79 7.11 -0.37 -12.91
C LEU A 79 7.60 -1.84 -12.97
N PRO A 80 7.90 -2.45 -11.80
CA PRO A 80 8.28 -3.85 -11.72
C PRO A 80 7.09 -4.79 -11.98
N GLU A 81 7.29 -6.09 -11.81
CA GLU A 81 6.17 -7.03 -11.74
C GLU A 81 5.52 -6.95 -10.34
N TYR A 82 4.23 -7.27 -10.23
CA TYR A 82 3.43 -7.08 -9.02
C TYR A 82 4.04 -7.79 -7.79
N SER A 83 4.50 -9.02 -7.93
CA SER A 83 5.13 -9.77 -6.83
C SER A 83 6.38 -9.04 -6.29
N ARG A 84 7.15 -8.41 -7.17
CA ARG A 84 8.30 -7.58 -6.76
C ARG A 84 7.85 -6.28 -6.10
N TYR A 85 6.86 -5.60 -6.68
CA TYR A 85 6.25 -4.39 -6.09
C TYR A 85 5.78 -4.66 -4.64
N HIS A 86 4.93 -5.67 -4.46
CA HIS A 86 4.36 -6.03 -3.17
C HIS A 86 5.44 -6.43 -2.17
N ARG A 87 6.52 -7.11 -2.59
CA ARG A 87 7.67 -7.40 -1.73
C ARG A 87 8.40 -6.14 -1.27
N VAL A 88 8.57 -5.14 -2.15
CA VAL A 88 9.19 -3.87 -1.77
C VAL A 88 8.30 -3.13 -0.76
N LEU A 89 6.99 -3.06 -1.00
CA LEU A 89 6.05 -2.44 -0.06
C LEU A 89 6.08 -3.10 1.32
N ARG A 90 6.05 -4.44 1.35
CA ARG A 90 6.16 -5.21 2.60
C ARG A 90 7.42 -4.89 3.39
N ASN A 91 8.54 -4.68 2.71
CA ASN A 91 9.80 -4.30 3.35
C ASN A 91 9.83 -2.81 3.74
N ALA A 92 9.03 -1.98 3.08
CA ALA A 92 8.89 -0.55 3.35
C ALA A 92 7.76 -0.22 4.33
N GLU A 93 7.09 -1.22 4.91
CA GLU A 93 6.01 -1.02 5.89
C GLU A 93 6.42 -0.11 7.07
N PRO A 94 7.63 -0.22 7.65
CA PRO A 94 8.06 0.72 8.69
C PRO A 94 8.18 2.17 8.20
N LEU A 95 8.52 2.39 6.92
CA LEU A 95 8.56 3.73 6.32
C LEU A 95 7.14 4.28 6.12
N LEU A 96 6.20 3.45 5.68
CA LEU A 96 4.79 3.83 5.55
C LEU A 96 4.19 4.19 6.92
N ALA A 97 4.50 3.43 7.97
CA ALA A 97 4.08 3.73 9.33
C ALA A 97 4.66 5.07 9.82
N ALA A 98 5.96 5.30 9.61
CA ALA A 98 6.62 6.57 9.96
C ALA A 98 6.04 7.76 9.17
N LEU A 99 5.76 7.58 7.88
CA LEU A 99 5.11 8.57 7.03
C LEU A 99 3.74 8.94 7.60
N ALA A 100 2.89 7.94 7.88
CA ALA A 100 1.57 8.16 8.46
C ALA A 100 1.64 8.94 9.79
N LEU A 101 2.57 8.58 10.68
CA LEU A 101 2.78 9.30 11.94
C LEU A 101 3.24 10.74 11.72
N SER A 102 4.08 10.99 10.72
CA SER A 102 4.55 12.36 10.41
C SER A 102 3.42 13.26 9.91
N VAL A 103 2.48 12.71 9.13
CA VAL A 103 1.28 13.42 8.68
C VAL A 103 0.36 13.72 9.87
N VAL A 104 0.14 12.73 10.75
CA VAL A 104 -0.72 12.90 11.93
C VAL A 104 -0.13 13.91 12.90
N GLY A 105 1.18 13.86 13.17
CA GLY A 105 1.86 14.80 14.08
C GLY A 105 1.83 16.26 13.63
N GLN A 106 1.62 16.51 12.33
CA GLN A 106 1.39 17.85 11.78
C GLN A 106 -0.07 18.31 11.88
N SER A 107 -0.99 17.39 12.20
CA SER A 107 -2.42 17.64 12.27
C SER A 107 -2.91 17.74 13.71
N ARG A 108 -3.99 18.48 13.96
CA ARG A 108 -4.73 18.44 15.23
C ARG A 108 -5.66 17.22 15.34
N LEU A 109 -5.38 16.17 14.57
CA LEU A 109 -6.30 15.06 14.33
C LEU A 109 -5.86 13.87 15.19
N HIS A 110 -6.78 13.35 16.00
CA HIS A 110 -6.53 12.16 16.81
C HIS A 110 -6.92 10.93 16.00
N VAL A 111 -5.92 10.09 15.67
CA VAL A 111 -6.14 8.83 14.97
C VAL A 111 -6.34 7.71 15.99
N ILE A 112 -7.47 7.02 15.91
CA ILE A 112 -7.77 5.82 16.71
C ILE A 112 -7.83 4.65 15.73
N ASP A 113 -6.93 3.68 15.89
CA ASP A 113 -7.00 2.44 15.11
C ASP A 113 -8.20 1.61 15.60
N SER A 114 -9.21 1.46 14.74
CA SER A 114 -10.36 0.62 15.01
C SER A 114 -10.17 -0.81 14.52
N LYS A 115 -9.02 -1.16 13.93
CA LYS A 115 -8.75 -2.55 13.57
C LYS A 115 -8.66 -3.36 14.87
N PRO A 116 -9.34 -4.51 14.96
CA PRO A 116 -9.26 -5.35 16.15
C PRO A 116 -7.80 -5.80 16.34
N LEU A 117 -7.16 -5.31 17.39
CA LEU A 117 -5.92 -5.90 17.85
C LEU A 117 -6.23 -7.35 18.24
N PRO A 118 -5.51 -8.35 17.72
CA PRO A 118 -5.73 -9.73 18.12
C PRO A 118 -5.28 -9.91 19.57
N ILE A 119 -6.21 -9.73 20.51
CA ILE A 119 -5.99 -9.87 21.96
C ILE A 119 -5.72 -11.34 22.31
N ALA A 120 -6.20 -12.28 21.50
CA ALA A 120 -5.94 -13.71 21.64
C ALA A 120 -5.48 -14.30 20.31
N LYS A 121 -4.24 -14.81 20.27
CA LYS A 121 -3.86 -15.79 19.26
C LYS A 121 -4.58 -17.09 19.63
N GLY A 122 -5.45 -17.61 18.77
CA GLY A 122 -5.98 -18.95 18.97
C GLY A 122 -4.82 -19.92 19.15
N LYS A 123 -4.67 -20.51 20.34
CA LYS A 123 -3.70 -21.60 20.54
C LYS A 123 -4.13 -22.73 19.62
N ARG A 124 -3.25 -23.13 18.70
CA ARG A 124 -3.48 -24.33 17.91
C ARG A 124 -3.57 -25.50 18.90
N ALA A 125 -4.67 -26.25 18.87
CA ALA A 125 -4.80 -27.40 19.75
C ALA A 125 -3.69 -28.40 19.40
N GLU A 126 -2.95 -28.89 20.40
CA GLU A 126 -1.76 -29.73 20.18
C GLU A 126 -2.05 -31.02 19.43
N TRP A 127 -3.31 -31.47 19.48
CA TRP A 127 -3.80 -32.66 18.79
C TRP A 127 -4.17 -32.40 17.31
N ALA A 128 -4.29 -31.14 16.87
CA ALA A 128 -4.58 -30.76 15.49
C ALA A 128 -3.29 -30.52 14.70
N LYS A 129 -2.41 -31.53 14.63
CA LYS A 129 -1.22 -31.52 13.77
C LYS A 129 -1.62 -31.93 12.36
N LEU A 130 -1.86 -30.95 11.48
CA LEU A 130 -1.94 -31.24 10.05
C LEU A 130 -0.50 -31.42 9.52
N PRO A 131 -0.20 -32.51 8.80
CA PRO A 131 1.08 -32.67 8.15
C PRO A 131 1.29 -31.58 7.09
N GLU A 132 2.55 -31.19 6.94
CA GLU A 132 3.02 -30.12 6.09
C GLU A 132 2.57 -30.32 4.63
N ALA A 133 1.97 -29.27 4.06
CA ALA A 133 1.50 -29.13 2.68
C ALA A 133 0.28 -29.96 2.22
N ALA A 134 -0.91 -29.36 2.33
CA ALA A 134 -1.95 -29.50 1.32
C ALA A 134 -2.64 -28.14 1.13
N LYS A 135 -2.71 -27.68 -0.12
CA LYS A 135 -3.45 -26.49 -0.57
C LYS A 135 -4.83 -26.44 0.10
N GLY A 136 -5.18 -25.29 0.67
CA GLY A 136 -6.55 -25.05 1.13
C GLY A 136 -7.51 -25.10 -0.06
N PHE A 137 -8.37 -26.13 -0.10
CA PHE A 137 -9.61 -26.04 -0.86
C PHE A 137 -10.60 -25.29 0.03
N SER A 138 -10.93 -24.05 -0.37
CA SER A 138 -12.15 -23.40 0.08
C SER A 138 -13.31 -24.07 -0.63
N THR A 139 -14.17 -24.77 0.12
CA THR A 139 -15.52 -25.11 -0.33
C THR A 139 -16.50 -24.36 0.57
N SER A 140 -16.95 -23.21 0.09
CA SER A 140 -18.29 -22.73 0.37
C SER A 140 -19.29 -23.85 0.06
N THR A 141 -19.64 -24.65 1.06
CA THR A 141 -20.68 -25.68 0.92
C THR A 141 -21.61 -25.60 2.13
N SER A 142 -22.68 -24.83 1.91
CA SER A 142 -24.04 -24.99 2.46
C SER A 142 -24.21 -25.11 3.97
N MET A 143 -24.53 -23.97 4.59
CA MET A 143 -25.37 -23.90 5.79
C MET A 143 -26.80 -24.30 5.39
N LYS A 144 -27.33 -25.38 5.95
CA LYS A 144 -28.78 -25.62 6.01
C LYS A 144 -29.23 -25.35 7.45
N TYR A 145 -30.30 -24.59 7.59
CA TYR A 145 -31.02 -24.37 8.85
C TYR A 145 -31.52 -25.69 9.42
#